data_AF-A0A2E4SRC7-F1
#
_entry.id   AF-A0A2E4SRC7-F1
#
_cell.length_a   1.000
_cell.length_b   1.000
_cell.length_c   1.000
_cell.angle_alpha   90.00
_cell.angle_beta   90.00
_cell.angle_gamma   90.00
#
_symmetry.space_group_name_H-M   'P 1'
#
loop_
_entity.id
_entity.type
_entity.pdbx_description
1 polymer ?
#
loop_
_entity_poly.entity_id
_entity_poly.type
_entity_poly.pdbx_seq_one_letter_code
_entity_poly.pdbx_strand_id
1 'polypeptide(L)'
;MDPVSQGAVGAAFAQSAAKKENIILIGFIGFLAGLAPDLDVLIRSEDDPILFLEYHRQFSHSLFFIPIGSFFVALFIFPFVRGLMSLRMVYIASFLGYATHGLLDACTSYGTQLFWPFSDQRVTWNNISIVDPIFTVPIVILLAIAITKRKRIFSFIAIGWIIFYLSLGFIQYERTLSAAMDLANSRGHNAERMTLKPSFGNLILWKSIYQHEETYYVDAIRTVHSSTWCLGESIEMFDYQYHLPSLDKDSQQAKDIERFRWFSQDYLGYDDKNSLVTDIRYSMIPNQIAPMWGLVIDTEQSIDDHATWWTSRSLDQSQLDLFKEMLSGKKCEDFLMIEQ
;
A
#
# COMPACT_ATOMS: atom_id res chain seq x y z
N MET A 1 2.77 0.04 4.38
CA MET A 1 2.41 -1.20 5.08
C MET A 1 2.06 -0.82 6.51
N ASP A 2 1.37 -1.67 7.27
CA ASP A 2 1.05 -1.32 8.65
C ASP A 2 2.31 -1.13 9.52
N PRO A 3 2.27 -0.26 10.54
CA PRO A 3 3.44 0.04 11.37
C PRO A 3 4.04 -1.18 12.09
N VAL A 4 3.22 -2.17 12.47
CA VAL A 4 3.72 -3.36 13.19
C VAL A 4 4.62 -4.18 12.28
N SER A 5 4.20 -4.37 11.03
CA SER A 5 5.02 -5.00 9.98
C SER A 5 6.33 -4.25 9.76
N GLN A 6 6.27 -2.92 9.63
CA GLN A 6 7.44 -2.09 9.35
C GLN A 6 8.48 -2.18 10.47
N GLY A 7 8.05 -2.02 11.72
CA GLY A 7 8.93 -2.18 12.86
C GLY A 7 9.46 -3.61 13.01
N ALA A 8 8.63 -4.63 12.80
CA ALA A 8 9.05 -6.03 12.93
C ALA A 8 10.11 -6.41 11.86
N VAL A 9 9.90 -6.03 10.60
CA VAL A 9 10.87 -6.26 9.53
C VAL A 9 12.17 -5.52 9.82
N GLY A 10 12.09 -4.24 10.21
CA GLY A 10 13.28 -3.47 10.57
C GLY A 10 14.07 -4.08 11.74
N ALA A 11 13.38 -4.59 12.76
CA ALA A 11 13.99 -5.31 13.87
C ALA A 11 14.68 -6.62 13.42
N ALA A 12 14.05 -7.39 12.52
CA ALA A 12 14.60 -8.65 12.02
C ALA A 12 15.92 -8.43 11.27
N PHE A 13 15.96 -7.44 10.39
CA PHE A 13 17.16 -7.08 9.65
C PHE A 13 18.25 -6.52 10.58
N ALA A 14 17.94 -5.65 11.52
CA ALA A 14 18.92 -5.15 12.48
C ALA A 14 19.50 -6.29 13.35
N GLN A 15 18.66 -7.19 13.87
CA GLN A 15 19.12 -8.33 14.69
C GLN A 15 20.05 -9.30 13.94
N SER A 16 19.96 -9.37 12.60
CA SER A 16 20.86 -10.21 11.80
C SER A 16 22.34 -9.83 11.96
N ALA A 17 22.61 -8.54 12.21
CA ALA A 17 23.95 -8.00 12.48
C ALA A 17 24.31 -7.98 13.98
N ALA A 18 23.41 -8.40 14.86
CA ALA A 18 23.63 -8.37 16.30
C ALA A 18 24.52 -9.51 16.83
N LYS A 19 25.10 -9.27 18.01
CA LYS A 19 25.72 -10.30 18.86
C LYS A 19 24.74 -10.72 19.96
N LYS A 20 25.07 -11.80 20.66
CA LYS A 20 24.22 -12.35 21.73
C LYS A 20 23.94 -11.34 22.85
N GLU A 21 24.91 -10.46 23.14
CA GLU A 21 24.86 -9.53 24.26
C GLU A 21 23.95 -8.32 23.97
N ASN A 22 23.83 -7.92 22.71
CA ASN A 22 23.15 -6.68 22.31
C ASN A 22 21.94 -6.89 21.37
N ILE A 23 21.54 -8.14 21.12
CA ILE A 23 20.41 -8.49 20.22
C ILE A 23 19.10 -7.77 20.54
N ILE A 24 18.82 -7.55 21.83
CA ILE A 24 17.59 -6.86 22.27
C ILE A 24 17.65 -5.39 21.86
N LEU A 25 18.75 -4.71 22.22
CA LEU A 25 18.92 -3.29 21.96
C LEU A 25 19.03 -3.00 20.47
N ILE A 26 19.78 -3.82 19.72
CA ILE A 26 19.86 -3.70 18.25
C ILE A 26 18.49 -3.94 17.61
N GLY A 27 17.73 -4.93 18.07
CA GLY A 27 16.39 -5.18 17.56
C GLY A 27 15.44 -4.01 17.82
N PHE A 28 15.50 -3.40 19.00
CA PHE A 28 14.71 -2.22 19.32
C PHE A 28 15.08 -0.99 18.48
N ILE A 29 16.38 -0.76 18.26
CA ILE A 29 16.86 0.32 17.38
C ILE A 29 16.37 0.08 15.95
N GLY A 30 16.49 -1.16 15.45
CA GLY A 30 15.98 -1.53 14.13
C GLY A 30 14.47 -1.37 14.01
N PHE A 31 13.72 -1.69 15.06
CA PHE A 31 12.27 -1.48 15.12
C PHE A 31 11.91 0.00 14.96
N LEU A 32 12.53 0.88 15.76
CA LEU A 32 12.28 2.32 15.68
C LEU A 32 12.73 2.91 14.34
N ALA A 33 13.87 2.47 13.82
CA ALA A 33 14.36 2.92 12.52
C ALA A 33 13.46 2.46 11.37
N GLY A 34 12.90 1.26 11.47
CA GLY A 34 11.90 0.75 10.54
C GLY A 34 10.57 1.49 10.62
N LEU A 35 10.28 2.25 11.67
CA LEU A 35 9.08 3.10 11.77
C LEU A 35 9.33 4.55 11.35
N ALA A 36 10.59 5.00 11.39
CA ALA A 36 10.94 6.40 11.24
C ALA A 36 10.48 7.06 9.93
N PRO A 37 10.48 6.38 8.76
CA PRO A 37 10.04 7.01 7.51
C PRO A 37 8.59 7.54 7.56
N ASP A 38 7.67 6.83 8.21
CA ASP A 38 6.26 7.21 8.34
C ASP A 38 6.02 8.42 9.27
N LEU A 39 7.06 8.98 9.89
CA LEU A 39 6.95 10.28 10.57
C LEU A 39 6.65 11.42 9.58
N ASP A 40 6.79 11.17 8.27
CA ASP A 40 6.33 12.07 7.21
C ASP A 40 4.82 12.37 7.25
N VAL A 41 4.00 11.56 7.93
CA VAL A 41 2.58 11.84 8.17
C VAL A 41 2.36 13.14 8.97
N LEU A 42 3.40 13.63 9.65
CA LEU A 42 3.39 14.92 10.35
C LEU A 42 3.57 16.10 9.40
N ILE A 43 4.00 15.86 8.15
CA ILE A 43 4.08 16.86 7.08
C ILE A 43 2.68 17.04 6.50
N ARG A 44 1.94 17.99 7.07
CA ARG A 44 0.56 18.34 6.71
C ARG A 44 0.36 19.84 6.86
N SER A 45 -0.66 20.36 6.17
CA SER A 45 -1.08 21.76 6.26
C SER A 45 -2.54 21.83 6.71
N GLU A 46 -2.89 22.89 7.44
CA GLU A 46 -4.28 23.19 7.75
C GLU A 46 -5.00 23.80 6.54
N ASP A 47 -4.27 24.58 5.73
CA ASP A 47 -4.80 25.26 4.55
C ASP A 47 -4.81 24.36 3.31
N ASP A 48 -3.83 23.44 3.18
CA ASP A 48 -3.72 22.50 2.06
C ASP A 48 -4.04 21.07 2.54
N PRO A 49 -5.29 20.60 2.34
CA PRO A 49 -5.77 19.36 2.91
C PRO A 49 -5.15 18.11 2.29
N ILE A 50 -4.49 18.23 1.13
CA ILE A 50 -3.92 17.08 0.40
C ILE A 50 -2.39 17.06 0.39
N LEU A 51 -1.73 18.03 1.03
CA LEU A 51 -0.26 18.08 1.15
C LEU A 51 0.35 16.76 1.64
N PHE A 52 -0.34 16.09 2.57
CA PHE A 52 0.13 14.82 3.12
C PHE A 52 0.20 13.70 2.06
N LEU A 53 -0.61 13.73 1.00
CA LEU A 53 -0.58 12.73 -0.08
C LEU A 53 0.70 12.84 -0.93
N GLU A 54 1.24 14.05 -1.04
CA GLU A 54 2.45 14.32 -1.81
C GLU A 54 3.71 13.90 -1.05
N TYR A 55 3.77 14.24 0.24
CA TYR A 55 4.93 13.97 1.08
C TYR A 55 4.94 12.56 1.68
N HIS A 56 3.77 11.97 1.94
CA HIS A 56 3.73 10.61 2.46
C HIS A 56 4.25 9.61 1.43
N ARG A 57 5.30 8.88 1.82
CA ARG A 57 6.09 7.97 0.97
C ARG A 57 6.91 8.64 -0.13
N GLN A 58 7.37 9.86 0.12
CA GLN A 58 8.25 10.62 -0.77
C GLN A 58 9.72 10.44 -0.37
N PHE A 59 10.41 11.53 0.01
CA PHE A 59 11.84 11.55 0.26
C PHE A 59 12.25 10.60 1.41
N SER A 60 11.44 10.55 2.47
CA SER A 60 11.61 9.70 3.66
C SER A 60 11.75 8.21 3.31
N HIS A 61 11.09 7.76 2.24
CA HIS A 61 11.04 6.36 1.80
C HIS A 61 11.97 6.05 0.63
N SER A 62 12.68 7.06 0.11
CA SER A 62 13.57 6.91 -1.04
C SER A 62 14.85 6.15 -0.71
N LEU A 63 15.39 5.42 -1.68
CA LEU A 63 16.65 4.70 -1.54
C LEU A 63 17.83 5.66 -1.30
N PHE A 64 17.76 6.85 -1.91
CA PHE A 64 18.78 7.89 -1.75
C PHE A 64 18.83 8.42 -0.31
N PHE A 65 17.68 8.57 0.35
CA PHE A 65 17.62 9.15 1.68
C PHE A 65 17.96 8.16 2.80
N ILE A 66 18.05 6.84 2.53
CA ILE A 66 18.35 5.82 3.55
C ILE A 66 19.56 6.19 4.43
N PRO A 67 20.76 6.52 3.91
CA PRO A 67 21.91 6.83 4.77
C PRO A 67 21.67 8.08 5.64
N ILE A 68 20.95 9.06 5.11
CA ILE A 68 20.66 10.34 5.78
C ILE A 68 19.62 10.15 6.88
N GLY A 69 18.47 9.55 6.55
CA GLY A 69 17.41 9.23 7.50
C GLY A 69 17.90 8.32 8.63
N SER A 70 18.69 7.29 8.29
CA SER A 70 19.32 6.39 9.27
C SER A 70 20.28 7.12 10.21
N PHE A 71 21.00 8.12 9.70
CA PHE A 71 21.90 8.94 10.50
C PHE A 71 21.13 9.82 11.49
N PHE A 72 20.02 10.45 11.07
CA PHE A 72 19.15 11.21 11.98
C PHE A 72 18.57 10.33 13.08
N VAL A 73 18.06 9.15 12.72
CA VAL A 73 17.57 8.17 13.72
C VAL A 73 18.68 7.78 14.68
N ALA A 74 19.87 7.51 14.19
CA ALA A 74 21.00 7.13 15.03
C ALA A 74 21.42 8.27 15.98
N LEU A 75 21.46 9.51 15.51
CA LEU A 75 21.76 10.68 16.34
C LEU A 75 20.72 10.90 17.43
N PHE A 76 19.44 10.68 17.12
CA PHE A 76 18.37 10.80 18.10
C PHE A 76 18.45 9.71 19.17
N ILE A 77 18.75 8.47 18.78
CA ILE A 77 18.80 7.32 19.70
C ILE A 77 20.10 7.29 20.52
N PHE A 78 21.23 7.69 19.94
CA PHE A 78 22.56 7.51 20.53
C PHE A 78 22.72 8.06 21.95
N PRO A 79 22.22 9.27 22.32
CA PRO A 79 22.30 9.78 23.69
C PRO A 79 21.76 8.82 24.76
N PHE A 80 20.74 8.03 24.41
CA PHE A 80 20.09 7.08 25.32
C PHE A 80 20.86 5.75 25.47
N VAL A 81 21.78 5.44 24.55
CA VAL A 81 22.49 4.15 24.48
C VAL A 81 24.01 4.27 24.46
N ARG A 82 24.57 5.49 24.55
CA ARG A 82 26.02 5.78 24.45
C ARG A 82 26.91 5.00 25.41
N GLY A 83 26.39 4.57 26.57
CA GLY A 83 27.12 3.76 27.55
C GLY A 83 27.08 2.25 27.26
N LEU A 84 26.24 1.81 26.32
CA LEU A 84 26.01 0.40 26.00
C LEU A 84 26.55 0.04 24.62
N MET A 85 26.55 0.98 23.67
CA MET A 85 26.91 0.75 22.27
C MET A 85 27.64 1.97 21.68
N SER A 86 28.52 1.71 20.70
CA SER A 86 29.13 2.79 19.93
C SER A 86 28.14 3.36 18.91
N LEU A 87 28.32 4.64 18.53
CA LEU A 87 27.51 5.30 17.51
C LEU A 87 27.49 4.51 16.20
N ARG A 88 28.62 3.90 15.83
CA ARG A 88 28.71 3.03 14.64
C ARG A 88 27.73 1.87 14.69
N MET A 89 27.56 1.21 15.85
CA MET A 89 26.61 0.10 15.98
C MET A 89 25.15 0.60 15.93
N VAL A 90 24.86 1.74 16.55
CA VAL A 90 23.53 2.37 16.49
C VAL A 90 23.19 2.76 15.05
N TYR A 91 24.14 3.35 14.33
CA TYR A 91 23.97 3.70 12.92
C TYR A 91 23.75 2.48 12.04
N ILE A 92 24.53 1.40 12.21
CA ILE A 92 24.33 0.16 11.42
C ILE A 92 22.95 -0.46 11.71
N ALA A 93 22.53 -0.51 12.98
CA ALA A 93 21.21 -1.02 13.34
C ALA A 93 20.09 -0.15 12.75
N SER A 94 20.26 1.17 12.80
CA SER A 94 19.32 2.13 12.22
C SER A 94 19.27 1.99 10.70
N PHE A 95 20.42 1.85 10.04
CA PHE A 95 20.54 1.66 8.60
C PHE A 95 19.83 0.41 8.12
N LEU A 96 20.05 -0.72 8.79
CA LEU A 96 19.39 -1.98 8.44
C LEU A 96 17.87 -1.92 8.64
N GLY A 97 17.40 -1.23 9.68
CA GLY A 97 15.96 -1.06 9.92
C GLY A 97 15.29 -0.08 8.95
N TYR A 98 15.92 1.08 8.72
CA TYR A 98 15.40 2.12 7.84
C TYR A 98 15.34 1.66 6.39
N ALA A 99 16.37 0.93 5.93
CA ALA A 99 16.49 0.47 4.55
C ALA A 99 15.36 -0.48 4.11
N THR A 100 14.70 -1.17 5.04
CA THR A 100 13.61 -2.10 4.69
C THR A 100 12.32 -1.39 4.36
N HIS A 101 12.10 -0.18 4.89
CA HIS A 101 10.79 0.44 4.94
C HIS A 101 10.24 0.78 3.55
N GLY A 102 10.98 1.58 2.77
CA GLY A 102 10.56 1.99 1.43
C GLY A 102 10.39 0.79 0.49
N LEU A 103 11.29 -0.20 0.59
CA LEU A 103 11.19 -1.44 -0.18
C LEU A 103 9.92 -2.24 0.16
N LEU A 104 9.60 -2.38 1.44
CA LEU A 104 8.40 -3.08 1.87
C LEU A 104 7.12 -2.32 1.47
N ASP A 105 7.17 -0.99 1.49
CA ASP A 105 6.07 -0.18 1.00
C ASP A 105 5.86 -0.29 -0.51
N ALA A 106 6.94 -0.42 -1.29
CA ALA A 106 6.85 -0.67 -2.72
C ALA A 106 6.26 -2.05 -3.06
N CYS A 107 6.31 -3.03 -2.15
CA CYS A 107 5.57 -4.29 -2.28
C CYS A 107 4.04 -4.09 -2.24
N THR A 108 3.57 -2.99 -1.65
CA THR A 108 2.14 -2.67 -1.56
C THR A 108 1.66 -1.86 -2.78
N SER A 109 0.35 -1.69 -2.88
CA SER A 109 -0.30 -1.00 -3.99
C SER A 109 -0.51 0.51 -3.85
N TYR A 110 0.07 1.13 -2.81
CA TYR A 110 -0.11 2.57 -2.52
C TYR A 110 0.82 3.47 -3.31
N GLY A 111 2.00 2.96 -3.64
CA GLY A 111 2.98 3.70 -4.41
C GLY A 111 3.95 4.48 -3.53
N THR A 112 5.23 4.24 -3.78
CA THR A 112 6.35 4.80 -3.02
C THR A 112 7.35 5.41 -3.98
N GLN A 113 7.82 6.64 -3.72
CA GLN A 113 8.84 7.28 -4.55
C GLN A 113 10.25 6.77 -4.22
N LEU A 114 10.52 5.51 -4.57
CA LEU A 114 11.80 4.86 -4.28
C LEU A 114 13.01 5.60 -4.87
N PHE A 115 12.82 6.26 -6.01
CA PHE A 115 13.91 6.89 -6.79
C PHE A 115 14.00 8.40 -6.61
N TRP A 116 13.26 8.99 -5.67
CA TRP A 116 13.45 10.40 -5.31
C TRP A 116 14.91 10.64 -4.86
N PRO A 117 15.58 11.75 -5.24
CA PRO A 117 15.06 12.93 -5.94
C PRO A 117 15.16 12.85 -7.47
N PHE A 118 15.54 11.71 -8.05
CA PHE A 118 15.77 11.57 -9.49
C PHE A 118 14.48 11.34 -10.28
N SER A 119 13.44 10.81 -9.64
CA SER A 119 12.11 10.60 -10.21
C SER A 119 11.04 10.70 -9.13
N ASP A 120 9.88 11.21 -9.52
CA ASP A 120 8.64 11.28 -8.75
C ASP A 120 7.72 10.06 -8.96
N GLN A 121 8.16 9.06 -9.73
CA GLN A 121 7.38 7.85 -10.01
C GLN A 121 7.06 7.10 -8.72
N ARG A 122 5.77 6.81 -8.49
CA ARG A 122 5.30 5.96 -7.39
C ARG A 122 5.37 4.48 -7.79
N VAL A 123 6.34 3.75 -7.24
CA VAL A 123 6.57 2.32 -7.51
C VAL A 123 5.56 1.46 -6.73
N THR A 124 4.92 0.52 -7.42
CA THR A 124 3.98 -0.47 -6.84
C THR A 124 4.23 -1.85 -7.44
N TRP A 125 4.67 -2.82 -6.63
CA TRP A 125 4.80 -4.22 -7.04
C TRP A 125 3.56 -5.06 -6.76
N ASN A 126 2.62 -4.54 -5.96
CA ASN A 126 1.30 -5.14 -5.77
C ASN A 126 1.30 -6.60 -5.27
N ASN A 127 2.36 -7.06 -4.63
CA ASN A 127 2.53 -8.46 -4.25
C ASN A 127 2.16 -8.74 -2.79
N ILE A 128 1.77 -7.73 -2.00
CA ILE A 128 1.30 -7.90 -0.62
C ILE A 128 0.25 -6.87 -0.22
N SER A 129 -0.66 -7.27 0.67
CA SER A 129 -1.64 -6.39 1.29
C SER A 129 -0.98 -5.36 2.21
N ILE A 130 -1.62 -4.20 2.38
CA ILE A 130 -1.14 -3.14 3.29
C ILE A 130 -1.13 -3.63 4.75
N VAL A 131 -2.09 -4.47 5.12
CA VAL A 131 -2.19 -5.13 6.43
C VAL A 131 -2.25 -6.62 6.17
N ASP A 132 -1.26 -7.37 6.64
CA ASP A 132 -1.22 -8.82 6.43
C ASP A 132 -0.75 -9.57 7.69
N PRO A 133 -1.69 -10.11 8.50
CA PRO A 133 -1.33 -10.87 9.70
C PRO A 133 -0.54 -12.15 9.41
N ILE A 134 -0.72 -12.78 8.25
CA ILE A 134 0.01 -14.00 7.85
C ILE A 134 1.47 -13.66 7.59
N PHE A 135 1.74 -12.48 7.01
CA PHE A 135 3.10 -11.95 6.92
C PHE A 135 3.67 -11.60 8.31
N THR A 136 2.92 -10.84 9.10
CA THR A 136 3.43 -10.13 10.30
C THR A 136 3.62 -11.02 11.52
N VAL A 137 2.62 -11.85 11.83
CA VAL A 137 2.58 -12.63 13.09
C VAL A 137 3.77 -13.59 13.20
N PRO A 138 4.14 -14.36 12.15
CA PRO A 138 5.31 -15.23 12.21
C PRO A 138 6.61 -14.45 12.47
N ILE A 139 6.77 -13.26 11.89
CA ILE A 139 7.95 -12.40 12.09
C ILE A 139 8.03 -11.99 13.57
N VAL A 140 6.93 -11.49 14.13
CA VAL A 140 6.87 -11.06 15.55
C VAL A 140 7.18 -12.23 16.49
N ILE A 141 6.63 -13.42 16.23
CA ILE A 141 6.92 -14.63 17.01
C ILE A 141 8.40 -14.98 16.93
N LEU A 142 8.98 -15.00 15.72
CA LEU A 142 10.39 -15.33 15.52
C LEU A 142 11.32 -14.30 16.20
N LEU A 143 10.98 -13.02 16.19
CA LEU A 143 11.69 -11.97 16.94
C LEU A 143 11.62 -12.18 18.44
N ALA A 144 10.44 -12.50 18.98
CA ALA A 144 10.27 -12.80 20.40
C ALA A 144 11.13 -14.01 20.82
N ILE A 145 11.19 -15.04 19.99
CA ILE A 145 12.06 -16.21 20.20
C ILE A 145 13.54 -15.80 20.09
N ALA A 146 13.92 -14.97 19.11
CA ALA A 146 15.28 -14.48 18.92
C ALA A 146 15.79 -13.75 20.18
N ILE A 147 14.95 -12.90 20.76
CA ILE A 147 15.20 -12.15 22.00
C ILE A 147 15.29 -13.10 23.20
N THR A 148 14.31 -13.98 23.38
CA THR A 148 14.23 -14.89 24.53
C THR A 148 15.39 -15.89 24.56
N LYS A 149 15.73 -16.46 23.40
CA LYS A 149 16.83 -17.44 23.27
C LYS A 149 18.19 -16.77 23.06
N ARG A 150 18.22 -15.46 22.80
CA ARG A 150 19.40 -14.69 22.39
C ARG A 150 20.16 -15.33 21.23
N LYS A 151 19.44 -15.81 20.22
CA LYS A 151 20.00 -16.46 19.02
C LYS A 151 19.52 -15.77 17.76
N ARG A 152 20.46 -15.14 17.03
CA ARG A 152 20.18 -14.44 15.75
C ARG A 152 19.66 -15.36 14.62
N ILE A 153 19.77 -16.68 14.75
CA ILE A 153 19.24 -17.63 13.77
C ILE A 153 17.74 -17.43 13.55
N PHE A 154 16.98 -17.08 14.59
CA PHE A 154 15.55 -16.84 14.46
C PHE A 154 15.24 -15.56 13.66
N SER A 155 16.11 -14.55 13.73
CA SER A 155 16.03 -13.36 12.88
C SER A 155 16.29 -13.70 11.41
N PHE A 156 17.23 -14.61 11.12
CA PHE A 156 17.44 -15.12 9.75
C PHE A 156 16.26 -15.96 9.25
N ILE A 157 15.63 -16.77 10.11
CA ILE A 157 14.39 -17.49 9.75
C ILE A 157 13.27 -16.49 9.45
N ALA A 158 13.16 -15.39 10.22
CA ALA A 158 12.18 -14.34 9.94
C ALA A 158 12.45 -13.63 8.60
N ILE A 159 13.70 -13.34 8.27
CA ILE A 159 14.08 -12.82 6.95
C ILE A 159 13.75 -13.82 5.84
N GLY A 160 14.01 -15.11 6.06
CA GLY A 160 13.61 -16.17 5.14
C GLY A 160 12.10 -16.22 4.91
N TRP A 161 11.30 -16.07 5.97
CA TRP A 161 9.84 -15.96 5.88
C TRP A 161 9.40 -14.72 5.09
N ILE A 162 10.01 -13.56 5.33
CA ILE A 162 9.73 -12.32 4.60
C ILE A 162 9.95 -12.53 3.10
N ILE A 163 11.13 -13.04 2.72
CA ILE A 163 11.47 -13.29 1.31
C ILE A 163 10.51 -14.31 0.70
N PHE A 164 10.26 -15.43 1.40
CA PHE A 164 9.32 -16.46 0.96
C PHE A 164 7.92 -15.89 0.70
N TYR A 165 7.34 -15.15 1.64
CA TYR A 165 5.97 -14.65 1.53
C TYR A 165 5.83 -13.59 0.43
N LEU A 166 6.79 -12.68 0.31
CA LEU A 166 6.81 -11.70 -0.79
C LEU A 166 6.97 -12.38 -2.16
N SER A 167 7.75 -13.45 -2.23
CA SER A 167 7.92 -14.24 -3.46
C SER A 167 6.65 -15.00 -3.82
N LEU A 168 5.97 -15.58 -2.83
CA LEU A 168 4.64 -16.18 -3.00
C LEU A 168 3.64 -15.14 -3.51
N GLY A 169 3.73 -13.91 -3.01
CA GLY A 169 2.96 -12.76 -3.50
C GLY A 169 3.10 -12.52 -5.01
N PHE A 170 4.33 -12.56 -5.54
CA PHE A 170 4.56 -12.43 -6.98
C PHE A 170 3.97 -13.60 -7.78
N ILE A 171 4.11 -14.83 -7.28
CA ILE A 171 3.51 -16.00 -7.93
C ILE A 171 1.98 -15.85 -7.99
N GLN A 172 1.36 -15.41 -6.89
CA GLN A 172 -0.08 -15.19 -6.83
C GLN A 172 -0.52 -14.03 -7.71
N TYR A 173 0.28 -12.96 -7.81
CA TYR A 173 0.02 -11.85 -8.73
C TYR A 173 -0.06 -12.34 -10.17
N GLU A 174 0.93 -13.09 -10.66
CA GLU A 174 0.94 -13.60 -12.04
C GLU A 174 -0.25 -14.53 -12.34
N ARG A 175 -0.60 -15.42 -11.40
CA ARG A 175 -1.77 -16.30 -11.53
C ARG A 175 -3.08 -15.52 -11.59
N THR A 176 -3.17 -14.45 -10.80
CA THR A 176 -4.33 -13.56 -10.76
C THR A 176 -4.41 -12.74 -12.04
N LEU A 177 -3.26 -12.30 -12.57
CA LEU A 177 -3.14 -11.54 -13.81
C LEU A 177 -3.64 -12.33 -15.01
N SER A 178 -3.20 -13.58 -15.14
CA SER A 178 -3.71 -14.47 -16.19
C SER A 178 -5.24 -14.59 -16.11
N ALA A 179 -5.79 -14.88 -14.91
CA ALA A 179 -7.23 -15.03 -14.74
C ALA A 179 -8.02 -13.73 -15.01
N ALA A 180 -7.47 -12.57 -14.61
CA ALA A 180 -8.09 -11.28 -14.87
C ALA A 180 -8.09 -10.93 -16.37
N MET A 181 -7.01 -11.24 -17.09
CA MET A 181 -6.94 -11.10 -18.55
C MET A 181 -7.94 -12.01 -19.26
N ASP A 182 -8.04 -13.28 -18.83
CA ASP A 182 -9.02 -14.22 -19.37
C ASP A 182 -10.46 -13.74 -19.16
N LEU A 183 -10.75 -13.13 -17.99
CA LEU A 183 -12.05 -12.52 -17.70
C LEU A 183 -12.36 -11.30 -18.58
N ALA A 184 -11.37 -10.43 -18.82
CA ALA A 184 -11.54 -9.29 -19.71
C ALA A 184 -11.81 -9.77 -21.14
N ASN A 185 -11.01 -10.73 -21.63
CA ASN A 185 -11.16 -11.30 -22.96
C ASN A 185 -12.51 -12.01 -23.15
N SER A 186 -13.03 -12.71 -22.14
CA SER A 186 -14.32 -13.39 -22.24
C SER A 186 -15.51 -12.42 -22.32
N ARG A 187 -15.34 -11.19 -21.82
CA ARG A 187 -16.27 -10.07 -22.02
C ARG A 187 -16.11 -9.38 -23.39
N GLY A 188 -15.15 -9.81 -24.19
CA GLY A 188 -14.77 -9.14 -25.44
C GLY A 188 -14.02 -7.82 -25.23
N HIS A 189 -13.52 -7.58 -24.00
CA HIS A 189 -12.81 -6.36 -23.66
C HIS A 189 -11.31 -6.51 -23.93
N ASN A 190 -10.69 -5.41 -24.36
CA ASN A 190 -9.24 -5.27 -24.38
C ASN A 190 -8.79 -4.54 -23.12
N ALA A 191 -8.05 -5.22 -22.24
CA ALA A 191 -7.52 -4.64 -21.00
C ALA A 191 -6.29 -3.78 -21.28
N GLU A 192 -6.49 -2.54 -21.71
CA GLU A 192 -5.43 -1.57 -22.06
C GLU A 192 -4.52 -1.26 -20.88
N ARG A 193 -5.11 -1.25 -19.68
CA ARG A 193 -4.44 -1.04 -18.42
C ARG A 193 -5.00 -1.99 -17.39
N MET A 194 -4.14 -2.64 -16.62
CA MET A 194 -4.53 -3.64 -15.62
C MET A 194 -3.75 -3.42 -14.32
N THR A 195 -4.46 -3.32 -13.20
CA THR A 195 -3.87 -3.32 -11.86
C THR A 195 -4.59 -4.35 -10.99
N LEU A 196 -3.79 -5.09 -10.22
CA LEU A 196 -4.27 -6.07 -9.25
C LEU A 196 -3.81 -5.68 -7.86
N LYS A 197 -4.63 -5.98 -6.85
CA LYS A 197 -4.32 -5.65 -5.45
C LYS A 197 -4.78 -6.78 -4.53
N PRO A 198 -3.92 -7.35 -3.68
CA PRO A 198 -4.38 -8.27 -2.65
C PRO A 198 -5.38 -7.55 -1.75
N SER A 199 -6.46 -8.23 -1.42
CA SER A 199 -7.41 -7.74 -0.41
C SER A 199 -6.78 -7.76 0.99
N PHE A 200 -7.47 -7.22 1.99
CA PHE A 200 -6.93 -7.14 3.35
C PHE A 200 -6.60 -8.52 3.92
N GLY A 201 -5.37 -8.67 4.44
CA GLY A 201 -4.98 -9.80 5.27
C GLY A 201 -4.59 -11.09 4.56
N ASN A 202 -4.50 -11.13 3.23
CA ASN A 202 -4.26 -12.38 2.50
C ASN A 202 -3.73 -12.18 1.07
N LEU A 203 -3.19 -13.26 0.49
CA LEU A 203 -2.78 -13.37 -0.93
C LEU A 203 -3.74 -14.26 -1.76
N ILE A 204 -4.95 -14.49 -1.28
CA ILE A 204 -5.94 -15.40 -1.88
C ILE A 204 -6.94 -14.63 -2.75
N LEU A 205 -7.48 -13.55 -2.22
CA LEU A 205 -8.53 -12.75 -2.86
C LEU A 205 -7.96 -11.40 -3.26
N TRP A 206 -8.15 -11.03 -4.52
CA TRP A 206 -7.54 -9.89 -5.17
C TRP A 206 -8.60 -9.00 -5.79
N LYS A 207 -8.47 -7.68 -5.67
CA LYS A 207 -9.19 -6.72 -6.49
C LYS A 207 -8.50 -6.63 -7.84
N SER A 208 -9.26 -6.79 -8.90
CA SER A 208 -8.83 -6.59 -10.29
C SER A 208 -9.46 -5.31 -10.82
N ILE A 209 -8.66 -4.49 -11.48
CA ILE A 209 -9.10 -3.22 -12.07
C ILE A 209 -8.50 -3.12 -13.46
N TYR A 210 -9.31 -3.31 -14.50
CA TYR A 210 -8.87 -3.05 -15.86
C TYR A 210 -9.62 -1.88 -16.48
N GLN A 211 -8.92 -1.20 -17.38
CA GLN A 211 -9.49 -0.21 -18.28
C GLN A 211 -9.82 -0.88 -19.61
N HIS A 212 -11.02 -0.61 -20.12
CA HIS A 212 -11.40 -0.87 -21.48
C HIS A 212 -12.13 0.37 -22.00
N GLU A 213 -11.59 0.98 -23.05
CA GLU A 213 -12.05 2.29 -23.54
C GLU A 213 -12.03 3.33 -22.40
N GLU A 214 -13.14 4.05 -22.20
CA GLU A 214 -13.31 5.10 -21.17
C GLU A 214 -13.94 4.56 -19.88
N THR A 215 -13.91 3.24 -19.66
CA THR A 215 -14.52 2.60 -18.49
C THR A 215 -13.52 1.74 -17.72
N TYR A 216 -13.57 1.87 -16.39
CA TYR A 216 -12.93 0.94 -15.47
C TYR A 216 -13.89 -0.16 -15.05
N TYR A 217 -13.41 -1.40 -15.10
CA TYR A 217 -14.10 -2.58 -14.60
C TYR A 217 -13.38 -3.12 -13.38
N VAL A 218 -14.13 -3.34 -12.31
CA VAL A 218 -13.65 -3.83 -11.03
C VAL A 218 -14.29 -5.17 -10.71
N ASP A 219 -13.47 -6.18 -10.48
CA ASP A 219 -13.91 -7.52 -10.08
C ASP A 219 -13.04 -8.03 -8.92
N ALA A 220 -13.51 -9.07 -8.22
CA ALA A 220 -12.64 -9.81 -7.32
C ALA A 220 -12.20 -11.14 -7.95
N ILE A 221 -10.91 -11.42 -7.92
CA ILE A 221 -10.32 -12.68 -8.39
C ILE A 221 -9.81 -13.44 -7.18
N ARG A 222 -10.24 -14.69 -7.05
CA ARG A 222 -9.81 -15.60 -5.99
C ARG A 222 -8.87 -16.65 -6.57
N THR A 223 -7.66 -16.72 -6.05
CA THR A 223 -6.59 -17.60 -6.58
C THR A 223 -6.08 -18.53 -5.48
N VAL A 224 -6.51 -19.80 -5.51
CA VAL A 224 -6.06 -20.84 -4.57
C VAL A 224 -5.52 -22.05 -5.31
N HIS A 225 -6.30 -23.12 -5.48
CA HIS A 225 -5.94 -24.25 -6.34
C HIS A 225 -6.30 -23.91 -7.78
N SER A 226 -7.55 -23.53 -8.02
CA SER A 226 -8.04 -22.88 -9.24
C SER A 226 -8.19 -21.37 -9.00
N SER A 227 -8.33 -20.62 -10.10
CA SER A 227 -8.80 -19.24 -10.06
C SER A 227 -10.31 -19.23 -10.26
N THR A 228 -11.01 -18.43 -9.46
CA THR A 228 -12.45 -18.11 -9.63
C THR A 228 -12.62 -16.60 -9.58
N TRP A 229 -13.72 -16.08 -10.11
CA TRP A 229 -13.97 -14.65 -10.13
C TRP A 229 -15.34 -14.33 -9.56
N CYS A 230 -15.43 -13.17 -8.94
CA CYS A 230 -16.61 -12.64 -8.29
C CYS A 230 -16.94 -11.33 -9.02
N LEU A 231 -18.09 -11.33 -9.71
CA LEU A 231 -18.57 -10.17 -10.47
C LEU A 231 -18.60 -8.92 -9.59
N GLY A 232 -18.06 -7.84 -10.13
CA GLY A 232 -18.10 -6.54 -9.48
C GLY A 232 -18.81 -5.48 -10.28
N GLU A 233 -18.26 -4.28 -10.23
CA GLU A 233 -18.87 -3.03 -10.68
C GLU A 233 -18.00 -2.37 -11.75
N SER A 234 -18.58 -1.43 -12.49
CA SER A 234 -17.85 -0.60 -13.45
C SER A 234 -18.14 0.87 -13.21
N ILE A 235 -17.20 1.73 -13.60
CA ILE A 235 -17.31 3.18 -13.49
C ILE A 235 -16.62 3.84 -14.69
N GLU A 236 -17.24 4.89 -15.23
CA GLU A 236 -16.60 5.71 -16.26
C GLU A 236 -15.37 6.42 -15.69
N MET A 237 -14.35 6.58 -16.52
CA MET A 237 -13.16 7.33 -16.15
C MET A 237 -13.51 8.79 -15.89
N PHE A 238 -12.90 9.40 -14.87
CA PHE A 238 -13.12 10.81 -14.60
C PHE A 238 -12.67 11.68 -15.79
N ASP A 239 -13.63 12.35 -16.42
CA ASP A 239 -13.44 13.44 -17.37
C ASP A 239 -13.99 14.77 -16.84
N TYR A 240 -13.23 15.86 -17.01
CA TYR A 240 -13.64 17.19 -16.56
C TYR A 240 -14.87 17.74 -17.29
N GLN A 241 -14.97 17.54 -18.62
CA GLN A 241 -16.07 18.10 -19.40
C GLN A 241 -17.40 17.44 -19.04
N TYR A 242 -17.37 16.14 -18.74
CA TYR A 242 -18.56 15.39 -18.40
C TYR A 242 -18.93 15.56 -16.91
N HIS A 243 -17.98 15.39 -16.00
CA HIS A 243 -18.28 15.33 -14.56
C HIS A 243 -18.25 16.70 -13.85
N LEU A 244 -17.40 17.63 -14.30
CA LEU A 244 -17.21 18.94 -13.68
C LEU A 244 -17.16 20.09 -14.71
N PRO A 245 -18.16 20.21 -15.61
CA PRO A 245 -18.14 21.20 -16.69
C PRO A 245 -18.10 22.66 -16.21
N SER A 246 -18.57 22.93 -14.99
CA SER A 246 -18.62 24.27 -14.40
C SER A 246 -17.39 24.62 -13.56
N LEU A 247 -16.48 23.67 -13.32
CA LEU A 247 -15.28 23.95 -12.54
C LEU A 247 -14.29 24.77 -13.38
N ASP A 248 -13.83 25.89 -12.83
CA ASP A 248 -12.75 26.66 -13.44
C ASP A 248 -11.44 25.85 -13.41
N LYS A 249 -10.83 25.67 -14.59
CA LYS A 249 -9.59 24.89 -14.75
C LYS A 249 -8.36 25.57 -14.13
N ASP A 250 -8.43 26.87 -13.88
CA ASP A 250 -7.36 27.63 -13.23
C ASP A 250 -7.53 27.69 -11.68
N SER A 251 -8.63 27.14 -11.15
CA SER A 251 -8.93 27.09 -9.71
C SER A 251 -7.94 26.24 -8.92
N GLN A 252 -7.88 26.50 -7.60
CA GLN A 252 -7.12 25.67 -6.66
C GLN A 252 -7.67 24.24 -6.59
N GLN A 253 -8.99 24.04 -6.67
CA GLN A 253 -9.58 22.70 -6.74
C GLN A 253 -9.16 21.92 -8.00
N ALA A 254 -9.04 22.57 -9.17
CA ALA A 254 -8.53 21.91 -10.37
C ALA A 254 -7.06 21.47 -10.21
N LYS A 255 -6.23 22.27 -9.55
CA LYS A 255 -4.85 21.88 -9.18
C LYS A 255 -4.84 20.71 -8.20
N ASP A 256 -5.75 20.71 -7.23
CA ASP A 256 -5.87 19.62 -6.26
C ASP A 256 -6.30 18.31 -6.93
N ILE A 257 -7.22 18.36 -7.89
CA ILE A 257 -7.59 17.19 -8.70
C ILE A 257 -6.37 16.68 -9.49
N GLU A 258 -5.56 17.55 -10.08
CA GLU A 258 -4.35 17.11 -10.81
C GLU A 258 -3.30 16.48 -9.86
N ARG A 259 -3.09 17.06 -8.68
CA ARG A 259 -2.24 16.47 -7.62
C ARG A 259 -2.77 15.09 -7.21
N PHE A 260 -4.09 14.97 -7.05
CA PHE A 260 -4.75 13.71 -6.72
C PHE A 260 -4.73 12.69 -7.86
N ARG A 261 -4.81 13.14 -9.13
CA ARG A 261 -4.64 12.33 -10.34
C ARG A 261 -3.25 11.71 -10.39
N TRP A 262 -2.21 12.50 -10.17
CA TRP A 262 -0.84 11.98 -10.08
C TRP A 262 -0.70 10.98 -8.92
N PHE A 263 -1.25 11.28 -7.73
CA PHE A 263 -1.24 10.37 -6.58
C PHE A 263 -1.98 9.05 -6.84
N SER A 264 -3.14 9.14 -7.50
CA SER A 264 -3.98 8.00 -7.87
C SER A 264 -3.40 7.20 -9.04
N GLN A 265 -2.28 7.65 -9.62
CA GLN A 265 -1.74 7.14 -10.87
C GLN A 265 -2.81 7.15 -11.98
N ASP A 266 -3.65 8.18 -12.02
CA ASP A 266 -4.71 8.39 -13.01
C ASP A 266 -5.90 7.42 -12.90
N TYR A 267 -6.04 6.69 -11.79
CA TYR A 267 -7.20 5.83 -11.53
C TYR A 267 -8.35 6.63 -10.90
N LEU A 268 -8.80 7.67 -11.60
CA LEU A 268 -9.87 8.53 -11.14
C LEU A 268 -11.24 8.07 -11.63
N GLY A 269 -12.21 8.06 -10.72
CA GLY A 269 -13.63 7.93 -11.01
C GLY A 269 -14.41 9.06 -10.35
N TYR A 270 -15.72 9.15 -10.62
CA TYR A 270 -16.56 10.21 -10.07
C TYR A 270 -17.83 9.65 -9.42
N ASP A 271 -18.19 10.16 -8.25
CA ASP A 271 -19.50 9.92 -7.62
C ASP A 271 -20.32 11.21 -7.68
N ASP A 272 -21.26 11.24 -8.62
CA ASP A 272 -22.15 12.38 -8.87
C ASP A 272 -22.96 12.80 -7.65
N LYS A 273 -23.33 11.86 -6.78
CA LYS A 273 -24.21 12.16 -5.64
C LYS A 273 -23.55 13.04 -4.60
N ASN A 274 -22.23 12.95 -4.49
CA ASN A 274 -21.44 13.63 -3.48
C ASN A 274 -20.43 14.61 -4.09
N SER A 275 -20.48 14.84 -5.41
CA SER A 275 -19.49 15.63 -6.16
C SER A 275 -18.06 15.22 -5.83
N LEU A 276 -17.81 13.91 -5.82
CA LEU A 276 -16.60 13.32 -5.26
C LEU A 276 -15.73 12.73 -6.37
N VAL A 277 -14.52 13.26 -6.54
CA VAL A 277 -13.47 12.66 -7.37
C VAL A 277 -12.76 11.59 -6.54
N THR A 278 -12.73 10.35 -7.02
CA THR A 278 -12.38 9.17 -6.23
C THR A 278 -11.17 8.43 -6.78
N ASP A 279 -10.43 7.74 -5.90
CA ASP A 279 -9.38 6.78 -6.30
C ASP A 279 -9.95 5.36 -6.32
N ILE A 280 -10.27 4.87 -7.51
CA ILE A 280 -10.98 3.58 -7.68
C ILE A 280 -10.13 2.37 -7.27
N ARG A 281 -8.81 2.57 -7.08
CA ARG A 281 -7.91 1.51 -6.62
C ARG A 281 -8.27 1.02 -5.23
N TYR A 282 -9.05 1.79 -4.47
CA TYR A 282 -9.19 1.60 -3.04
C TYR A 282 -10.66 1.53 -2.61
N SER A 283 -11.09 0.32 -2.29
CA SER A 283 -12.39 -0.01 -1.71
C SER A 283 -12.21 -1.01 -0.57
N MET A 284 -13.14 -1.02 0.38
CA MET A 284 -13.11 -2.01 1.47
C MET A 284 -13.39 -3.43 0.97
N ILE A 285 -14.20 -3.55 -0.08
CA ILE A 285 -14.61 -4.81 -0.70
C ILE A 285 -14.01 -4.91 -2.12
N PRO A 286 -13.33 -6.01 -2.46
CA PRO A 286 -12.51 -6.08 -3.67
C PRO A 286 -13.29 -6.06 -5.00
N ASN A 287 -14.57 -6.45 -5.02
CA ASN A 287 -15.41 -6.38 -6.23
C ASN A 287 -16.26 -5.09 -6.30
N GLN A 288 -15.98 -4.07 -5.47
CA GLN A 288 -16.76 -2.83 -5.44
C GLN A 288 -15.92 -1.61 -5.84
N ILE A 289 -16.58 -0.58 -6.36
CA ILE A 289 -16.00 0.75 -6.64
C ILE A 289 -16.17 1.75 -5.50
N ALA A 290 -16.93 1.38 -4.44
CA ALA A 290 -17.14 2.23 -3.27
C ALA A 290 -15.81 2.74 -2.68
N PRO A 291 -15.52 4.05 -2.77
CA PRO A 291 -14.20 4.61 -2.52
C PRO A 291 -13.90 4.69 -1.03
N MET A 292 -12.63 4.48 -0.67
CA MET A 292 -12.16 4.76 0.69
C MET A 292 -11.77 6.22 0.92
N TRP A 293 -11.54 6.96 -0.16
CA TRP A 293 -11.18 8.38 -0.13
C TRP A 293 -11.38 9.06 -1.48
N GLY A 294 -11.40 10.38 -1.44
CA GLY A 294 -11.53 11.23 -2.61
C GLY A 294 -11.51 12.72 -2.25
N LEU A 295 -11.74 13.55 -3.27
CA LEU A 295 -11.87 15.00 -3.15
C LEU A 295 -13.30 15.40 -3.42
N VAL A 296 -13.96 16.00 -2.43
CA VAL A 296 -15.26 16.64 -2.63
C VAL A 296 -15.01 17.99 -3.28
N ILE A 297 -15.63 18.18 -4.44
CA ILE A 297 -15.53 19.38 -5.25
C ILE A 297 -16.78 20.23 -5.05
N ASP A 298 -16.58 21.51 -4.79
CA ASP A 298 -17.65 22.48 -4.60
C ASP A 298 -17.44 23.65 -5.56
N THR A 299 -18.20 23.66 -6.65
CA THR A 299 -18.05 24.63 -7.74
C THR A 299 -18.54 26.03 -7.38
N GLU A 300 -19.19 26.20 -6.22
CA GLU A 300 -19.67 27.49 -5.71
C GLU A 300 -18.63 28.18 -4.80
N GLN A 301 -17.53 27.50 -4.44
CA GLN A 301 -16.44 28.07 -3.64
C GLN A 301 -15.57 29.06 -4.43
N SER A 302 -14.73 29.81 -3.70
CA SER A 302 -13.79 30.74 -4.31
C SER A 302 -12.78 29.99 -5.20
N ILE A 303 -12.26 30.68 -6.21
CA ILE A 303 -11.23 30.13 -7.11
C ILE A 303 -9.96 29.70 -6.37
N ASP A 304 -9.69 30.28 -5.21
CA ASP A 304 -8.52 30.00 -4.38
C ASP A 304 -8.77 28.93 -3.31
N ASP A 305 -10.00 28.46 -3.15
CA ASP A 305 -10.36 27.48 -2.11
C ASP A 305 -9.94 26.06 -2.51
N HIS A 306 -9.41 25.30 -1.54
CA HIS A 306 -9.01 23.91 -1.73
C HIS A 306 -10.19 22.94 -1.75
N ALA A 307 -10.02 21.83 -2.47
CA ALA A 307 -10.99 20.74 -2.44
C ALA A 307 -11.01 20.07 -1.05
N THR A 308 -12.18 19.58 -0.61
CA THR A 308 -12.28 18.95 0.71
C THR A 308 -11.84 17.48 0.64
N TRP A 309 -10.83 17.11 1.45
CA TRP A 309 -10.41 15.71 1.60
C TRP A 309 -11.48 14.88 2.32
N TRP A 310 -11.97 13.84 1.65
CA TRP A 310 -12.97 12.92 2.19
C TRP A 310 -12.40 11.51 2.34
N THR A 311 -12.80 10.81 3.42
CA THR A 311 -12.46 9.39 3.62
C THR A 311 -13.61 8.63 4.27
N SER A 312 -13.78 7.37 3.85
CA SER A 312 -14.65 6.39 4.48
C SER A 312 -13.91 5.07 4.64
N ARG A 313 -13.93 4.50 5.83
CA ARG A 313 -13.28 3.22 6.15
C ARG A 313 -14.19 2.27 6.93
N SER A 314 -15.49 2.56 6.96
CA SER A 314 -16.46 1.72 7.66
C SER A 314 -16.80 0.51 6.80
N LEU A 315 -16.73 -0.66 7.41
CA LEU A 315 -17.32 -1.89 6.91
C LEU A 315 -18.54 -2.20 7.78
N ASP A 316 -19.70 -2.35 7.16
CA ASP A 316 -20.85 -2.92 7.85
C ASP A 316 -20.76 -4.47 7.88
N GLN A 317 -21.67 -5.09 8.64
CA GLN A 317 -21.69 -6.55 8.80
C GLN A 317 -21.98 -7.26 7.47
N SER A 318 -22.81 -6.68 6.60
CA SER A 318 -23.16 -7.27 5.31
C SER A 318 -21.95 -7.28 4.35
N GLN A 319 -21.17 -6.22 4.34
CA GLN A 319 -19.93 -6.11 3.57
C GLN A 319 -18.87 -7.08 4.11
N LEU A 320 -18.75 -7.20 5.43
CA LEU A 320 -17.84 -8.17 6.06
C LEU A 320 -18.21 -9.61 5.68
N ASP A 321 -19.50 -9.94 5.64
CA ASP A 321 -19.96 -11.27 5.28
C ASP A 321 -19.78 -11.54 3.78
N LEU A 322 -20.04 -10.55 2.92
CA LEU A 322 -19.69 -10.61 1.49
C LEU A 322 -18.20 -10.87 1.29
N PHE A 323 -17.33 -10.15 2.01
CA PHE A 323 -15.88 -10.37 1.97
C PHE A 323 -15.50 -11.82 2.30
N LYS A 324 -16.08 -12.38 3.38
CA LYS A 324 -15.84 -13.77 3.78
C LYS A 324 -16.37 -14.78 2.76
N GLU A 325 -17.54 -14.52 2.18
CA GLU A 325 -18.11 -15.37 1.14
C GLU A 325 -17.21 -15.43 -0.09
N MET A 326 -16.72 -14.29 -0.57
CA MET A 326 -15.74 -14.22 -1.66
C MET A 326 -14.44 -14.92 -1.30
N LEU A 327 -13.89 -14.70 -0.10
CA LEU A 327 -12.66 -15.36 0.35
C LEU A 327 -12.81 -16.88 0.42
N SER A 328 -13.99 -17.36 0.81
CA SER A 328 -14.33 -18.80 0.82
C SER A 328 -14.64 -19.37 -0.57
N GLY A 329 -14.91 -18.52 -1.56
CA GLY A 329 -15.28 -18.89 -2.92
C GLY A 329 -16.78 -19.12 -3.14
N LYS A 330 -17.64 -18.96 -2.13
CA LYS A 330 -19.10 -19.19 -2.23
C LYS A 330 -19.83 -18.22 -3.17
N LYS A 331 -19.25 -17.04 -3.39
CA LYS A 331 -19.80 -15.96 -4.23
C LYS A 331 -19.09 -15.82 -5.58
N CYS A 332 -18.11 -16.68 -5.86
CA CYS A 332 -17.35 -16.61 -7.09
C CYS A 332 -17.76 -17.74 -8.04
N GLU A 333 -17.74 -17.46 -9.33
CA GLU A 333 -17.99 -18.40 -10.42
C GLU A 333 -16.67 -18.99 -10.93
N ASP A 334 -16.73 -20.24 -11.40
CA ASP A 334 -15.59 -20.92 -12.01
C ASP A 334 -15.38 -20.41 -13.45
N PHE A 335 -14.12 -20.15 -13.83
CA PHE A 335 -13.77 -19.79 -15.20
C PHE A 335 -14.15 -20.88 -16.24
N LEU A 336 -14.26 -22.14 -15.82
CA LEU A 336 -14.63 -23.27 -16.66
C LEU A 336 -16.11 -23.24 -17.13
N MET A 337 -16.95 -22.37 -16.56
CA MET A 337 -18.36 -22.25 -16.94
C MET A 337 -18.59 -21.23 -18.07
N ILE A 338 -17.56 -20.55 -18.56
CA ILE A 338 -17.67 -19.52 -19.60
C ILE A 338 -17.64 -20.12 -21.02
N GLU A 339 -17.33 -21.42 -21.17
CA GLU A 339 -17.30 -22.15 -22.45
C GLU A 339 -18.60 -22.95 -22.76
N GLN A 340 -19.72 -22.68 -22.09
CA GLN A 340 -21.05 -23.23 -22.44
C GLN A 340 -22.05 -22.11 -22.73
#